data_AF-A0A254UIG3-F1
#
_entry.id   AF-A0A254UIG3-F1
#
_cell.length_a   1.000
_cell.length_b   1.000
_cell.length_c   1.000
_cell.angle_alpha   90.00
_cell.angle_beta   90.00
_cell.angle_gamma   90.00
#
_symmetry.space_group_name_H-M   'P 1'
#
loop_
_entity.id
_entity.type
_entity.pdbx_description
1 polymer ?
#
loop_
_entity_poly.entity_id
_entity_poly.type
_entity_poly.pdbx_seq_one_letter_code
_entity_poly.pdbx_strand_id
1 'polypeptide(L)' 'MAEVLDQIAEIPKDRTTILLCNIGNRSAQSAFALRVAGCSKVVVLQTGLTGAQKDAAFKLRRRDRRR' A
#
# COMPACT_ATOMS: atom_id res chain seq x y z
N MET A 1 -0.48 -1.78 12.56
CA MET A 1 0.97 -1.98 12.31
C MET A 1 1.30 -3.46 12.29
N ALA A 2 0.90 -4.23 13.32
CA ALA A 2 1.08 -5.69 13.38
C ALA A 2 0.48 -6.43 12.16
N GLU A 3 -0.77 -6.13 11.79
CA GLU A 3 -1.47 -6.88 10.73
C GLU A 3 -0.80 -6.87 9.35
N VAL A 4 -0.07 -5.79 9.01
CA VAL A 4 0.64 -5.71 7.72
C VAL A 4 1.82 -6.68 7.67
N LEU A 5 2.48 -6.92 8.81
CA LEU A 5 3.60 -7.85 8.90
C LEU A 5 3.13 -9.30 8.75
N ASP A 6 1.99 -9.65 9.35
CA ASP A 6 1.41 -10.99 9.26
C ASP A 6 0.97 -11.34 7.83
N GLN A 7 0.65 -10.34 7.00
CA GLN A 7 0.17 -10.53 5.62
C GLN A 7 1.21 -10.18 4.54
N ILE A 8 2.44 -9.84 4.92
CA ILE A 8 3.49 -9.45 3.98
C ILE A 8 3.78 -10.53 2.93
N ALA A 9 3.62 -11.81 3.30
CA ALA A 9 3.85 -12.94 2.42
C ALA A 9 2.84 -13.01 1.25
N GLU A 10 1.64 -12.42 1.38
CA GLU A 10 0.65 -12.37 0.30
C GLU A 10 1.02 -11.32 -0.78
N ILE A 11 1.99 -10.45 -0.50
CA ILE A 11 2.32 -9.34 -1.39
C ILE A 11 3.31 -9.81 -2.47
N PRO A 12 2.96 -9.67 -3.76
CA PRO A 12 3.80 -10.13 -4.85
C PRO A 12 5.09 -9.31 -4.96
N LYS A 13 6.23 -10.00 -4.91
CA LYS A 13 7.58 -9.39 -4.94
C LYS A 13 8.03 -8.96 -6.34
N ASP A 14 7.44 -9.52 -7.39
CA ASP A 14 7.81 -9.25 -8.79
C ASP A 14 7.22 -7.94 -9.33
N ARG A 15 6.15 -7.44 -8.71
CA ARG A 15 5.36 -6.30 -9.19
C ARG A 15 5.59 -5.04 -8.38
N THR A 16 5.34 -3.90 -9.02
CA THR A 16 5.31 -2.61 -8.33
C THR A 16 4.14 -2.56 -7.36
N THR A 17 4.44 -2.37 -6.08
CA THR A 17 3.44 -2.24 -5.02
C THR A 17 3.28 -0.76 -4.66
N ILE A 18 2.06 -0.24 -4.84
CA ILE A 18 1.71 1.13 -4.49
C ILE A 18 1.03 1.13 -3.12
N LEU A 19 1.61 1.84 -2.16
CA LEU A 19 1.09 1.98 -0.82
C LEU A 19 0.40 3.33 -0.62
N LEU A 20 -0.80 3.29 -0.07
CA LEU A 20 -1.66 4.44 0.19
C LEU A 20 -2.26 4.37 1.59
N CYS A 21 -2.39 5.52 2.24
CA CYS A 21 -3.18 5.70 3.45
C CYS A 21 -3.89 7.05 3.37
N ASN A 22 -4.69 7.41 4.38
CA ASN A 22 -5.48 8.64 4.33
C ASN A 22 -4.62 9.91 4.10
N ILE A 23 -3.46 10.03 4.76
CA ILE A 23 -2.60 11.24 4.72
C ILE A 23 -1.09 10.87 4.71
N GLY A 24 -0.71 9.80 4.03
CA GLY A 24 0.71 9.40 3.82
C GLY A 24 1.48 8.76 5.01
N ASN A 25 1.24 9.15 6.26
CA ASN A 25 2.14 8.78 7.38
C ASN A 25 2.21 7.27 7.71
N ARG A 26 1.06 6.57 7.75
CA ARG A 26 1.02 5.12 8.04
C ARG A 26 1.63 4.28 6.90
N SER A 27 1.50 4.73 5.66
CA SER A 27 2.07 4.06 4.49
C SER A 27 3.59 4.16 4.42
N ALA A 28 4.17 5.27 4.89
CA ALA A 28 5.61 5.42 4.93
C ALA A 28 6.27 4.36 5.83
N GLN A 29 5.69 4.13 7.02
CA GLN A 29 6.22 3.14 7.95
C GLN A 29 6.03 1.70 7.43
N SER A 30 4.91 1.40 6.77
CA SER A 30 4.68 0.09 6.14
C SER A 30 5.57 -0.17 4.91
N ALA A 31 5.97 0.87 4.19
CA ALA A 31 6.88 0.74 3.05
C ALA A 31 8.27 0.25 3.47
N PHE A 32 8.73 0.62 4.68
CA PHE A 32 9.98 0.11 5.22
C PHE A 32 9.91 -1.41 5.45
N ALA A 33 8.85 -1.90 6.08
CA ALA A 33 8.64 -3.33 6.31
C ALA A 33 8.58 -4.14 4.99
N LEU A 34 7.95 -3.59 3.96
CA LEU A 34 7.88 -4.24 2.63
C LEU A 34 9.26 -4.35 1.96
N ARG A 35 10.09 -3.32 2.09
CA ARG A 35 11.47 -3.37 1.56
C ARG A 35 12.31 -4.41 2.28
N VAL A 36 12.19 -4.51 3.61
CA VAL A 36 12.85 -5.57 4.40
C VAL A 36 12.38 -6.97 3.98
N ALA A 37 11.10 -7.13 3.64
CA ALA A 37 10.54 -8.39 3.15
C ALA A 37 10.91 -8.75 1.69
N GLY A 38 11.69 -7.91 1.01
CA GLY A 38 12.17 -8.14 -0.35
C GLY A 38 11.28 -7.56 -1.45
N CYS A 39 10.30 -6.71 -1.12
CA CYS A 39 9.59 -5.92 -2.12
C CYS A 39 10.46 -4.72 -2.52
N SER A 40 11.17 -4.84 -3.63
CA SER A 40 12.11 -3.81 -4.10
C SER A 40 11.44 -2.59 -4.72
N LYS A 41 10.24 -2.77 -5.31
CA LYS A 41 9.49 -1.72 -6.03
C LYS A 41 8.30 -1.23 -5.21
N VAL A 42 8.56 -0.46 -4.15
CA VAL A 42 7.53 0.11 -3.27
C VAL A 42 7.47 1.62 -3.41
N VAL A 43 6.31 2.12 -3.84
CA VAL A 43 6.02 3.55 -4.02
C VAL A 43 4.95 3.98 -3.02
N VAL A 44 5.15 5.11 -2.35
CA VAL A 44 4.17 5.69 -1.41
C VAL A 44 3.51 6.89 -2.05
N LEU A 45 2.18 6.89 -2.15
CA LEU A 45 1.41 8.05 -2.58
C LEU A 45 1.30 9.04 -1.42
N GLN A 46 2.13 10.09 -1.48
CA GLN A 46 2.27 11.08 -0.41
C GLN A 46 0.97 11.86 -0.14
N THR A 47 0.14 12.07 -1.16
CA THR A 47 -1.17 12.72 -1.07
C THR A 47 -2.29 11.79 -0.54
N GLY A 48 -1.99 10.49 -0.39
CA GLY A 48 -2.91 9.51 0.16
C GLY A 48 -4.15 9.24 -0.68
N LEU A 49 -5.16 8.63 -0.05
CA LEU A 49 -6.46 8.32 -0.66
C LEU A 49 -7.19 9.57 -1.17
N THR A 50 -7.08 10.68 -0.44
CA THR A 50 -7.71 11.95 -0.80
C THR A 50 -7.15 12.50 -2.11
N GLY A 51 -5.83 12.43 -2.32
CA GLY A 51 -5.21 12.80 -3.59
C GLY A 51 -5.62 11.87 -4.73
N ALA A 52 -5.55 10.56 -4.50
CA ALA A 52 -5.93 9.57 -5.51
C ALA A 52 -7.40 9.67 -5.98
N GLN A 53 -8.31 10.05 -5.08
CA GLN A 53 -9.71 10.30 -5.41
C GLN A 53 -9.91 11.63 -6.14
N LYS A 54 -9.19 12.70 -5.74
CA LYS A 54 -9.27 14.02 -6.38
C LYS A 54 -8.73 14.02 -7.80
N ASP A 55 -7.62 13.34 -8.05
CA ASP A 55 -7.01 13.26 -9.39
C ASP A 55 -7.71 12.26 -10.31
N ALA A 56 -8.74 11.54 -9.83
CA ALA A 56 -9.49 10.48 -10.54
C ALA A 56 -8.64 9.38 -11.20
N ALA A 57 -7.32 9.38 -10.96
CA ALA A 57 -6.34 8.51 -11.62
C ALA A 57 -6.43 7.05 -11.17
N PHE A 58 -7.18 6.76 -10.10
CA PHE A 58 -7.21 5.42 -9.52
C PHE A 58 -8.62 5.00 -9.07
N LYS A 59 -9.28 4.11 -9.83
CA LYS A 59 -10.45 3.36 -9.36
C LYS A 59 -9.98 2.26 -8.43
N LEU A 60 -10.05 2.51 -7.12
CA LEU A 60 -9.74 1.50 -6.12
C LEU A 60 -10.85 0.43 -6.15
N ARG A 61 -10.60 -0.67 -6.86
CA ARG A 61 -11.49 -1.83 -6.83
C ARG A 61 -11.34 -2.47 -5.46
N ARG A 62 -12.23 -2.14 -4.52
CA ARG A 62 -12.32 -2.84 -3.24
C ARG A 62 -12.59 -4.31 -3.55
N ARG A 63 -11.63 -5.20 -3.28
CA ARG A 63 -11.98 -6.60 -3.04
C ARG A 63 -12.72 -6.60 -1.71
N ASP A 64 -14.05 -6.66 -1.77
CA ASP A 64 -14.88 -6.87 -0.60
C ASP A 64 -14.54 -8.27 -0.06
N ARG A 65 -13.71 -8.31 0.99
CA ARG A 65 -13.37 -9.55 1.71
C ARG A 65 -14.49 -9.79 2.73
N ARG A 66 -15.74 -9.90 2.26
CA ARG A 66 -16.82 -10.50 3.07
C ARG A 66 -16.64 -12.01 3.03
N ARG A 67 -15.79 -12.53 3.91
CA ARG A 67 -15.86 -13.87 4.49
C ARG A 67 -15.27 -13.81 5.88
#